data_AF-A0A4Q9H909-F1
#
_entry.id   AF-A0A4Q9H909-F1
#
_cell.length_a   1.000
_cell.length_b   1.000
_cell.length_c   1.000
_cell.angle_alpha   90.00
_cell.angle_beta   90.00
_cell.angle_gamma   90.00
#
_symmetry.space_group_name_H-M   'P 1'
#
loop_
_entity.id
_entity.type
_entity.pdbx_description
1 polymer ?
#
loop_
_entity_poly.entity_id
_entity_poly.type
_entity_poly.pdbx_seq_one_letter_code
_entity_poly.pdbx_strand_id
1 'polypeptide(L)'
;MEPLTSAGHTLYFESNLAALKTLLESNKYSKVFVLADEHTSEICLPLFQSLLDDFSEFDLIETSAGEENKNIDFCIGIWKTLLDFEADRKSLMINLGGGVITDMGGFIASTYKRGIDFINVPTTLLSQVDASVGGKTGIDIDNVKNMVGTFTLPQMVFIETAFLKTLPQRELLSGFAEMIKHGLIYDKPYYEKLKGSNYLTPSAQDIYRSVEIKNEVVTIDPHEKNLRKILNFGHTIGHAVEGYSLANDENPLTHGEAIAIGFVCEAALSIKNSTLTQEELKDISGYILSLYPKYHIKKESFDTLLELMQSDKKNEDGNILFSLLETTGKCTFNCHVSTADILSSLDYYNSL
;
A
#
# COMPACT_ATOMS: atom_id res chain seq x y z
N MET A 1 5.92 3.42 -21.08
CA MET A 1 5.05 4.57 -20.73
C MET A 1 5.96 5.70 -20.29
N GLU A 2 5.50 6.96 -20.32
CA GLU A 2 6.35 8.07 -19.85
C GLU A 2 6.60 7.95 -18.34
N PRO A 3 7.81 8.24 -17.82
CA PRO A 3 8.05 8.23 -16.38
C PRO A 3 7.22 9.32 -15.68
N LEU A 4 6.71 9.01 -14.49
CA LEU A 4 6.07 10.01 -13.63
C LEU A 4 7.10 10.66 -12.71
N THR A 5 6.99 11.98 -12.51
CA THR A 5 7.78 12.70 -11.50
C THR A 5 6.92 12.94 -10.26
N SER A 6 7.44 12.59 -9.08
CA SER A 6 6.73 12.70 -7.80
C SER A 6 7.63 13.37 -6.77
N ALA A 7 7.35 14.64 -6.45
CA ALA A 7 8.03 15.38 -5.37
C ALA A 7 9.57 15.27 -5.35
N GLY A 8 10.22 15.09 -6.52
CA GLY A 8 11.68 15.00 -6.66
C GLY A 8 12.26 13.61 -6.98
N HIS A 9 11.44 12.56 -7.08
CA HIS A 9 11.87 11.24 -7.57
C HIS A 9 11.09 10.80 -8.81
N THR A 10 11.59 9.80 -9.52
CA THR A 10 11.01 9.30 -10.78
C THR A 10 10.47 7.89 -10.63
N LEU A 11 9.26 7.69 -11.14
CA LEU A 11 8.61 6.39 -11.25
C LEU A 11 8.68 5.92 -12.70
N TYR A 12 9.30 4.77 -12.91
CA TYR A 12 9.46 4.14 -14.21
C TYR A 12 8.49 2.98 -14.34
N PHE A 13 7.95 2.79 -15.55
CA PHE A 13 6.95 1.76 -15.84
C PHE A 13 7.33 1.00 -17.10
N GLU A 14 7.35 -0.34 -17.02
CA GLU A 14 7.67 -1.22 -18.15
C GLU A 14 8.97 -0.79 -18.86
N SER A 15 9.98 -0.49 -18.05
CA SER A 15 11.24 0.14 -18.46
C SER A 15 12.39 -0.84 -18.54
N ASN A 16 12.17 -2.09 -18.13
CA ASN A 16 13.19 -3.12 -17.95
C ASN A 16 14.36 -2.59 -17.11
N LEU A 17 14.06 -1.82 -16.06
CA LEU A 17 15.05 -1.26 -15.13
C LEU A 17 16.18 -0.44 -15.80
N ALA A 18 15.98 0.09 -17.01
CA ALA A 18 17.05 0.71 -17.81
C ALA A 18 17.75 1.88 -17.10
N ALA A 19 16.99 2.70 -16.35
CA ALA A 19 17.56 3.80 -15.57
C ALA A 19 18.36 3.31 -14.35
N LEU A 20 17.96 2.20 -13.72
CA LEU A 20 18.72 1.57 -12.64
C LEU A 20 20.03 0.99 -13.19
N LYS A 21 19.99 0.30 -14.33
CA LYS A 21 21.19 -0.21 -14.99
C LYS A 21 22.20 0.90 -15.26
N THR A 22 21.76 1.99 -15.88
CA THR A 22 22.61 3.16 -16.15
C THR A 22 23.22 3.75 -14.86
N LEU A 23 22.43 3.80 -13.79
CA LEU A 23 22.89 4.28 -12.48
C LEU A 23 23.96 3.35 -11.89
N LEU A 24 23.78 2.03 -11.96
CA LEU A 24 24.75 1.05 -11.45
C LEU A 24 26.06 1.10 -12.26
N GLU A 25 25.99 1.19 -13.58
CA GLU A 25 27.16 1.32 -14.47
C GLU A 25 27.97 2.60 -14.24
N SER A 26 27.32 3.67 -13.75
CA SER A 26 28.01 4.93 -13.42
C SER A 26 29.00 4.81 -12.25
N ASN A 27 29.02 3.69 -11.53
CA ASN A 27 29.87 3.44 -10.35
C ASN A 27 29.77 4.55 -9.30
N LYS A 28 28.56 5.12 -9.13
CA LYS A 28 28.28 6.18 -8.16
C LYS A 28 28.35 5.69 -6.70
N TYR A 29 28.05 4.42 -6.46
CA TYR A 29 27.91 3.84 -5.13
C TYR A 29 29.12 3.00 -4.73
N SER A 30 29.47 3.05 -3.44
CA SER A 30 30.56 2.26 -2.85
C SER A 30 30.19 0.79 -2.67
N LYS A 31 28.92 0.54 -2.36
CA LYS A 31 28.30 -0.78 -2.16
C LYS A 31 26.84 -0.73 -2.56
N VAL A 32 26.34 -1.86 -3.07
CA VAL A 32 24.94 -2.05 -3.44
C VAL A 32 24.41 -3.22 -2.63
N PHE A 33 23.31 -3.00 -1.93
CA PHE A 33 22.59 -4.02 -1.18
C PHE A 33 21.23 -4.26 -1.84
N VAL A 34 20.82 -5.51 -1.94
CA VAL A 34 19.44 -5.88 -2.30
C VAL A 34 18.77 -6.43 -1.05
N LEU A 35 17.68 -5.80 -0.60
CA LEU A 35 16.83 -6.29 0.47
C LEU A 35 15.62 -7.00 -0.13
N ALA A 36 15.39 -8.25 0.29
CA ALA A 36 14.26 -9.07 -0.13
C ALA A 36 13.80 -10.02 0.99
N ASP A 37 12.56 -10.48 0.93
CA ASP A 37 12.10 -11.64 1.70
C ASP A 37 12.43 -12.96 0.97
N GLU A 38 12.40 -14.08 1.68
CA GLU A 38 12.75 -15.41 1.16
C GLU A 38 11.99 -15.80 -0.13
N HIS A 39 10.70 -15.49 -0.24
CA HIS A 39 9.93 -15.79 -1.45
C HIS A 39 10.34 -14.87 -2.60
N THR A 40 10.55 -13.59 -2.32
CA THR A 40 11.01 -12.63 -3.32
C THR A 40 12.43 -12.95 -3.80
N SER A 41 13.32 -13.36 -2.91
CA SER A 41 14.66 -13.85 -3.24
C SER A 41 14.62 -15.06 -4.17
N GLU A 42 13.76 -16.04 -3.89
CA GLU A 42 13.66 -17.25 -4.70
C GLU A 42 13.02 -16.97 -6.08
N ILE A 43 11.95 -16.19 -6.10
CA ILE A 43 11.05 -16.09 -7.26
C ILE A 43 11.33 -14.85 -8.12
N CYS A 44 11.56 -13.70 -7.50
CA CYS A 44 11.66 -12.41 -8.20
C CYS A 44 13.12 -11.99 -8.47
N LEU A 45 14.07 -12.35 -7.61
CA LEU A 45 15.48 -12.00 -7.80
C LEU A 45 16.04 -12.48 -9.16
N PRO A 46 15.76 -13.71 -9.64
CA PRO A 46 16.24 -14.13 -10.96
C PRO A 46 15.72 -13.25 -12.10
N LEU A 47 14.44 -12.84 -12.04
CA LEU A 47 13.87 -11.92 -13.01
C LEU A 47 14.52 -10.53 -12.90
N PHE A 48 14.68 -10.00 -11.69
CA PHE A 48 15.36 -8.73 -11.43
C PHE A 48 16.79 -8.71 -12.03
N GLN A 49 17.57 -9.77 -11.81
CA GLN A 49 18.91 -9.91 -12.38
C GLN A 49 18.87 -9.96 -13.92
N SER A 50 17.93 -10.73 -14.50
CA SER A 50 17.80 -10.83 -15.95
C SER A 50 17.45 -9.49 -16.61
N LEU A 51 16.69 -8.63 -15.92
CA LEU A 51 16.36 -7.27 -16.39
C LEU A 51 17.56 -6.32 -16.30
N LEU A 52 18.62 -6.69 -15.57
CA LEU A 52 19.85 -5.93 -15.39
C LEU A 52 21.05 -6.63 -16.06
N ASP A 53 20.85 -7.38 -17.14
CA ASP A 53 21.90 -8.13 -17.85
C ASP A 53 22.73 -9.05 -16.92
N ASP A 54 22.04 -9.79 -16.03
CA ASP A 54 22.64 -10.70 -15.05
C ASP A 54 23.59 -10.00 -14.05
N PHE A 55 23.32 -8.72 -13.75
CA PHE A 55 24.03 -7.98 -12.72
C PHE A 55 24.03 -8.74 -11.39
N SER A 56 25.21 -8.89 -10.79
CA SER A 56 25.44 -9.67 -9.57
C SER A 56 26.40 -8.99 -8.59
N GLU A 57 26.80 -7.75 -8.85
CA GLU A 57 27.69 -6.98 -7.96
C GLU A 57 26.87 -6.29 -6.84
N PHE A 58 26.20 -7.10 -6.02
CA PHE A 58 25.46 -6.66 -4.84
C PHE A 58 25.55 -7.68 -3.70
N ASP A 59 25.41 -7.20 -2.46
CA ASP A 59 25.22 -8.04 -1.29
C ASP A 59 23.70 -8.25 -1.04
N LEU A 60 23.24 -9.50 -1.00
CA LEU A 60 21.84 -9.83 -0.70
C LEU A 60 21.62 -9.84 0.83
N ILE A 61 20.64 -9.09 1.29
CA ILE A 61 20.11 -9.13 2.65
C ILE A 61 18.73 -9.78 2.56
N GLU A 62 18.65 -11.03 2.99
CA GLU A 62 17.39 -11.80 2.98
C GLU A 62 16.72 -11.77 4.37
N THR A 63 15.39 -11.71 4.36
CA THR A 63 14.54 -11.75 5.56
C THR A 63 13.46 -12.82 5.42
N SER A 64 12.88 -13.27 6.53
CA SER A 64 11.67 -14.10 6.46
C SER A 64 10.50 -13.31 5.90
N ALA A 65 9.61 -13.97 5.15
CA ALA A 65 8.40 -13.33 4.66
C ALA A 65 7.39 -13.10 5.81
N GLY A 66 6.55 -12.06 5.69
CA GLY A 66 5.46 -11.80 6.64
C GLY A 66 5.48 -10.41 7.26
N GLU A 67 4.30 -9.90 7.65
CA GLU A 67 4.13 -8.59 8.31
C GLU A 67 4.76 -8.60 9.71
N GLU A 68 4.82 -9.75 10.38
CA GLU A 68 5.42 -9.92 11.71
C GLU A 68 6.90 -9.52 11.76
N ASN A 69 7.59 -9.53 10.61
CA ASN A 69 8.99 -9.14 10.49
C ASN A 69 9.16 -7.62 10.30
N LYS A 70 8.08 -6.87 10.11
CA LYS A 70 8.07 -5.42 9.92
C LYS A 70 8.18 -4.66 11.25
N ASN A 71 9.23 -4.95 12.02
CA ASN A 71 9.40 -4.39 13.37
C ASN A 71 10.83 -3.86 13.63
N ILE A 72 11.03 -3.24 14.79
CA ILE A 72 12.30 -2.58 15.15
C ILE A 72 13.45 -3.58 15.36
N ASP A 73 13.18 -4.80 15.81
CA ASP A 73 14.22 -5.80 16.05
C ASP A 73 14.81 -6.29 14.74
N PHE A 74 13.99 -6.48 13.72
CA PHE A 74 14.45 -6.77 12.35
C PHE A 74 15.28 -5.61 11.77
N CYS A 75 14.83 -4.36 11.97
CA CYS A 75 15.60 -3.19 11.57
C CYS A 75 16.99 -3.15 12.23
N ILE A 76 17.07 -3.45 13.53
CA ILE A 76 18.35 -3.56 14.26
C ILE A 76 19.23 -4.65 13.65
N GLY A 77 18.66 -5.80 13.31
CA GLY A 77 19.37 -6.90 12.63
C GLY A 77 19.98 -6.43 11.31
N ILE A 78 19.19 -5.79 10.45
CA ILE A 78 19.66 -5.30 9.14
C ILE A 78 20.69 -4.18 9.30
N TRP A 79 20.53 -3.24 10.24
CA TRP A 79 21.57 -2.23 10.49
C TRP A 79 22.89 -2.84 10.96
N LYS A 80 22.87 -3.92 11.74
CA LYS A 80 24.09 -4.65 12.12
C LYS A 80 24.72 -5.30 10.89
N THR A 81 23.94 -5.94 10.04
CA THR A 81 24.42 -6.47 8.76
C THR A 81 25.08 -5.37 7.92
N LEU A 82 24.45 -4.21 7.77
CA LEU A 82 25.06 -3.08 7.05
C LEU A 82 26.38 -2.61 7.67
N LEU A 83 26.53 -2.65 9.01
CA LEU A 83 27.79 -2.34 9.68
C LEU A 83 28.87 -3.39 9.40
N ASP A 84 28.51 -4.68 9.48
CA ASP A 84 29.44 -5.79 9.27
C ASP A 84 29.94 -5.85 7.82
N PHE A 85 29.08 -5.48 6.87
CA PHE A 85 29.45 -5.33 5.46
C PHE A 85 30.10 -3.97 5.14
N GLU A 86 30.41 -3.15 6.15
CA GLU A 86 31.07 -1.85 6.00
C GLU A 86 30.32 -0.87 5.07
N ALA A 87 28.99 -0.92 5.05
CA ALA A 87 28.16 0.03 4.30
C ALA A 87 28.46 1.46 4.75
N ASP A 88 28.71 2.37 3.80
CA ASP A 88 29.03 3.78 4.04
C ASP A 88 27.89 4.72 3.58
N ARG A 89 28.10 6.04 3.62
CA ARG A 89 27.07 7.02 3.22
C ARG A 89 26.79 7.03 1.71
N LYS A 90 27.63 6.39 0.91
CA LYS A 90 27.48 6.21 -0.54
C LYS A 90 27.06 4.79 -0.87
N SER A 91 26.54 4.02 0.09
CA SER A 91 25.88 2.76 -0.22
C SER A 91 24.47 2.99 -0.78
N LEU A 92 24.01 2.06 -1.61
CA LEU A 92 22.67 2.01 -2.16
C LEU A 92 21.91 0.82 -1.59
N MET A 93 20.67 1.03 -1.17
CA MET A 93 19.74 -0.05 -0.81
C MET A 93 18.66 -0.20 -1.90
N ILE A 94 18.56 -1.38 -2.51
CA ILE A 94 17.51 -1.72 -3.46
C ILE A 94 16.50 -2.61 -2.73
N ASN A 95 15.29 -2.10 -2.51
CA ASN A 95 14.21 -2.83 -1.88
C ASN A 95 13.42 -3.58 -2.96
N LEU A 96 13.70 -4.87 -3.12
CA LEU A 96 13.00 -5.76 -4.05
C LEU A 96 11.98 -6.56 -3.25
N GLY A 97 10.68 -6.29 -3.43
CA GLY A 97 9.65 -6.99 -2.69
C GLY A 97 8.30 -6.28 -2.63
N GLY A 98 7.41 -6.80 -1.78
CA GLY A 98 6.11 -6.21 -1.49
C GLY A 98 6.17 -5.00 -0.54
N GLY A 99 5.00 -4.61 -0.02
CA GLY A 99 4.85 -3.42 0.82
C GLY A 99 5.71 -3.44 2.09
N VAL A 100 5.83 -4.61 2.73
CA VAL A 100 6.69 -4.83 3.90
C VAL A 100 8.14 -4.45 3.59
N ILE A 101 8.70 -5.00 2.50
CA ILE A 101 10.09 -4.77 2.10
C ILE A 101 10.31 -3.31 1.69
N THR A 102 9.39 -2.70 0.93
CA THR A 102 9.53 -1.31 0.50
C THR A 102 9.42 -0.31 1.65
N ASP A 103 8.52 -0.55 2.61
CA ASP A 103 8.33 0.31 3.78
C ASP A 103 9.48 0.19 4.77
N MET A 104 9.80 -1.04 5.16
CA MET A 104 10.86 -1.33 6.14
C MET A 104 12.23 -0.98 5.57
N GLY A 105 12.52 -1.39 4.33
CA GLY A 105 13.77 -1.07 3.65
C GLY A 105 13.97 0.42 3.46
N GLY A 106 12.92 1.15 3.08
CA GLY A 106 12.94 2.61 3.01
C GLY A 106 13.23 3.27 4.37
N PHE A 107 12.67 2.75 5.47
CA PHE A 107 12.93 3.24 6.82
C PHE A 107 14.35 2.93 7.30
N ILE A 108 14.84 1.71 7.02
CA ILE A 108 16.21 1.30 7.32
C ILE A 108 17.20 2.22 6.60
N ALA A 109 17.00 2.45 5.30
CA ALA A 109 17.85 3.30 4.49
C ALA A 109 17.80 4.77 4.95
N SER A 110 16.62 5.30 5.26
CA SER A 110 16.46 6.71 5.67
C SER A 110 17.11 7.02 7.03
N THR A 111 17.25 6.01 7.89
CA THR A 111 17.79 6.17 9.25
C THR A 111 19.24 5.70 9.39
N TYR A 112 19.71 4.77 8.56
CA TYR A 112 21.10 4.32 8.57
C TYR A 112 22.06 5.44 8.16
N LYS A 113 23.06 5.72 9.01
CA LYS A 113 24.01 6.85 8.84
C LYS A 113 23.34 8.22 8.57
N ARG A 114 22.10 8.40 9.04
CA ARG A 114 21.23 9.57 8.78
C ARG A 114 20.75 9.70 7.33
N GLY A 115 20.65 8.58 6.62
CA GLY A 115 20.16 8.50 5.25
C GLY A 115 21.24 7.98 4.30
N ILE A 116 20.94 6.87 3.65
CA ILE A 116 21.58 6.40 2.42
C ILE A 116 20.56 6.39 1.28
N ASP A 117 21.04 6.38 0.04
CA ASP A 117 20.16 6.30 -1.13
C ASP A 117 19.45 4.95 -1.15
N PHE A 118 18.16 4.94 -1.53
CA PHE A 118 17.43 3.71 -1.78
C PHE A 118 16.55 3.79 -3.01
N ILE A 119 16.22 2.63 -3.56
CA ILE A 119 15.37 2.43 -4.75
C ILE A 119 14.35 1.35 -4.41
N ASN A 120 13.11 1.55 -4.82
CA ASN A 120 12.06 0.53 -4.66
C ASN A 120 11.81 -0.19 -5.99
N VAL A 121 11.78 -1.51 -5.95
CA VAL A 121 11.36 -2.39 -7.05
C VAL A 121 10.19 -3.24 -6.54
N PRO A 122 8.97 -2.67 -6.51
CA PRO A 122 7.78 -3.35 -6.00
C PRO A 122 7.39 -4.60 -6.82
N THR A 123 7.23 -5.73 -6.14
CA THR A 123 6.92 -7.03 -6.76
C THR A 123 5.46 -7.47 -6.58
N THR A 124 4.69 -6.76 -5.74
CA THR A 124 3.25 -7.03 -5.53
C THR A 124 2.40 -5.94 -6.15
N LEU A 125 1.15 -6.24 -6.55
CA LEU A 125 0.27 -5.21 -7.10
C LEU A 125 0.02 -4.08 -6.10
N LEU A 126 -0.22 -4.43 -4.83
CA LEU A 126 -0.39 -3.47 -3.74
C LEU A 126 0.79 -2.50 -3.62
N SER A 127 2.03 -3.02 -3.63
CA SER A 127 3.22 -2.18 -3.53
C SER A 127 3.45 -1.34 -4.78
N GLN A 128 3.06 -1.83 -5.97
CA GLN A 128 3.17 -1.09 -7.23
C GLN A 128 2.23 0.11 -7.30
N VAL A 129 1.00 -0.02 -6.82
CA VAL A 129 -0.02 1.05 -6.90
C VAL A 129 -0.10 1.94 -5.67
N ASP A 130 0.37 1.44 -4.51
CA ASP A 130 0.24 2.14 -3.25
C ASP A 130 1.59 2.20 -2.48
N ALA A 131 2.00 1.15 -1.76
CA ALA A 131 3.05 1.26 -0.73
C ALA A 131 4.37 1.90 -1.18
N SER A 132 4.86 1.57 -2.39
CA SER A 132 6.14 2.11 -2.88
C SER A 132 6.09 3.59 -3.31
N VAL A 133 4.89 4.19 -3.38
CA VAL A 133 4.63 5.52 -3.91
C VAL A 133 4.27 6.50 -2.79
N GLY A 134 4.98 7.62 -2.73
CA GLY A 134 4.65 8.75 -1.85
C GLY A 134 5.36 8.80 -0.50
N GLY A 135 6.45 8.04 -0.37
CA GLY A 135 7.52 8.26 0.61
C GLY A 135 7.18 8.02 2.07
N LYS A 136 6.06 7.36 2.37
CA LYS A 136 5.79 6.86 3.73
C LYS A 136 6.58 5.58 3.90
N THR A 137 7.52 5.57 4.82
CA THR A 137 8.30 4.38 5.18
C THR A 137 8.15 4.15 6.68
N GLY A 138 8.19 2.90 7.13
CA GLY A 138 7.98 2.63 8.54
C GLY A 138 7.87 1.18 8.91
N ILE A 139 7.65 0.99 10.21
CA ILE A 139 7.53 -0.29 10.89
C ILE A 139 6.40 -0.24 11.92
N ASP A 140 6.02 -1.43 12.36
CA ASP A 140 5.01 -1.66 13.36
C ASP A 140 5.63 -1.63 14.77
N ILE A 141 4.81 -1.27 15.76
CA ILE A 141 5.11 -1.50 17.18
C ILE A 141 4.05 -2.43 17.72
N ASP A 142 4.47 -3.60 18.22
CA ASP A 142 3.57 -4.65 18.68
C ASP A 142 2.50 -4.93 17.61
N ASN A 143 1.22 -4.73 17.93
CA ASN A 143 0.10 -4.95 17.02
C ASN A 143 -0.39 -3.65 16.32
N VAL A 144 0.37 -2.55 16.42
CA VAL A 144 -0.03 -1.24 15.89
C VAL A 144 0.76 -0.89 14.64
N LYS A 145 0.07 -0.88 13.49
CA LYS A 145 0.67 -0.74 12.17
C LYS A 145 1.29 0.63 11.88
N ASN A 146 2.47 0.62 11.27
CA ASN A 146 3.17 1.76 10.68
C ASN A 146 3.45 2.92 11.65
N MET A 147 3.46 2.69 12.97
CA MET A 147 3.50 3.77 13.97
C MET A 147 4.82 4.53 14.01
N VAL A 148 5.93 3.88 13.66
CA VAL A 148 7.26 4.50 13.60
C VAL A 148 7.72 4.52 12.16
N GLY A 149 8.14 5.68 11.69
CA GLY A 149 8.50 5.83 10.29
C GLY A 149 9.08 7.18 9.93
N THR A 150 9.35 7.35 8.63
CA THR A 150 9.83 8.60 8.05
C THR A 150 9.04 8.96 6.80
N PHE A 151 9.00 10.25 6.48
CA PHE A 151 8.63 10.71 5.13
C PHE A 151 9.92 10.85 4.33
N THR A 152 10.28 9.82 3.56
CA THR A 152 11.50 9.81 2.74
C THR A 152 11.21 9.17 1.39
N LEU A 153 11.57 9.88 0.32
CA LEU A 153 11.35 9.43 -1.05
C LEU A 153 12.53 8.56 -1.51
N PRO A 154 12.28 7.47 -2.26
CA PRO A 154 13.34 6.74 -2.93
C PRO A 154 13.97 7.63 -4.01
N GLN A 155 15.17 7.27 -4.49
CA GLN A 155 15.75 7.89 -5.68
C GLN A 155 14.91 7.58 -6.93
N MET A 156 14.44 6.34 -7.05
CA MET A 156 13.62 5.84 -8.17
C MET A 156 12.69 4.73 -7.69
N VAL A 157 11.56 4.57 -8.38
CA VAL A 157 10.66 3.42 -8.25
C VAL A 157 10.50 2.74 -9.62
N PHE A 158 10.63 1.41 -9.67
CA PHE A 158 10.48 0.64 -10.90
C PHE A 158 9.29 -0.30 -10.84
N ILE A 159 8.26 0.00 -11.63
CA ILE A 159 7.02 -0.76 -11.69
C ILE A 159 7.05 -1.63 -12.96
N GLU A 160 7.24 -2.93 -12.76
CA GLU A 160 7.31 -3.91 -13.84
C GLU A 160 6.24 -4.99 -13.59
N THR A 161 5.24 -5.07 -14.47
CA THR A 161 4.15 -6.06 -14.39
C THR A 161 4.64 -7.50 -14.56
N ALA A 162 5.87 -7.68 -15.07
CA ALA A 162 6.50 -8.99 -15.17
C ALA A 162 6.58 -9.71 -13.80
N PHE A 163 6.79 -8.99 -12.70
CA PHE A 163 6.79 -9.58 -11.34
C PHE A 163 5.41 -10.10 -10.90
N LEU A 164 4.32 -9.54 -11.44
CA LEU A 164 2.97 -9.95 -11.08
C LEU A 164 2.60 -11.35 -11.60
N LYS A 165 3.34 -11.87 -12.60
CA LYS A 165 3.07 -13.19 -13.20
C LYS A 165 3.24 -14.35 -12.22
N THR A 166 4.04 -14.14 -11.17
CA THR A 166 4.29 -15.14 -10.12
C THR A 166 3.51 -14.86 -8.84
N LEU A 167 2.78 -13.72 -8.78
CA LEU A 167 2.07 -13.31 -7.57
C LEU A 167 0.81 -14.17 -7.37
N PRO A 168 0.54 -14.68 -6.15
CA PRO A 168 -0.68 -15.41 -5.87
C PRO A 168 -1.94 -14.59 -6.20
N GLN A 169 -2.98 -15.26 -6.70
CA GLN A 169 -4.22 -14.59 -7.11
C GLN A 169 -4.89 -13.79 -5.98
N ARG A 170 -4.80 -14.28 -4.74
CA ARG A 170 -5.31 -13.58 -3.55
C ARG A 170 -4.58 -12.25 -3.30
N GLU A 171 -3.26 -12.21 -3.56
CA GLU A 171 -2.45 -11.00 -3.42
C GLU A 171 -2.65 -10.02 -4.60
N LEU A 172 -2.92 -10.53 -5.80
CA LEU A 172 -3.40 -9.70 -6.91
C LEU A 172 -4.74 -9.05 -6.57
N LEU A 173 -5.69 -9.82 -6.05
CA LEU A 173 -6.99 -9.29 -5.63
C LEU A 173 -6.83 -8.28 -4.48
N SER A 174 -5.94 -8.54 -3.52
CA SER A 174 -5.61 -7.61 -2.44
C SER A 174 -5.12 -6.27 -2.99
N GLY A 175 -4.13 -6.26 -3.90
CA GLY A 175 -3.63 -5.03 -4.51
C GLY A 175 -4.65 -4.31 -5.41
N PHE A 176 -5.61 -5.05 -5.98
CA PHE A 176 -6.65 -4.48 -6.84
C PHE A 176 -7.61 -3.57 -6.06
N ALA A 177 -7.76 -3.77 -4.75
CA ALA A 177 -8.57 -2.91 -3.88
C ALA A 177 -8.11 -1.44 -3.95
N GLU A 178 -6.79 -1.22 -3.99
CA GLU A 178 -6.21 0.11 -4.06
C GLU A 178 -6.44 0.80 -5.41
N MET A 179 -6.45 0.02 -6.49
CA MET A 179 -6.86 0.53 -7.81
C MET A 179 -8.33 0.95 -7.81
N ILE A 180 -9.21 0.13 -7.23
CA ILE A 180 -10.63 0.46 -7.08
C ILE A 180 -10.78 1.75 -6.25
N LYS A 181 -10.05 1.88 -5.13
CA LYS A 181 -10.05 3.06 -4.27
C LYS A 181 -9.78 4.34 -5.05
N HIS A 182 -8.71 4.37 -5.85
CA HIS A 182 -8.35 5.54 -6.66
C HIS A 182 -9.47 5.95 -7.61
N GLY A 183 -10.16 4.98 -8.22
CA GLY A 183 -11.34 5.25 -9.03
C GLY A 183 -12.52 5.80 -8.22
N LEU A 184 -12.81 5.20 -7.06
CA LEU A 184 -13.90 5.63 -6.18
C LEU A 184 -13.72 7.06 -5.66
N ILE A 185 -12.49 7.46 -5.32
CA ILE A 185 -12.25 8.75 -4.66
C ILE A 185 -11.91 9.90 -5.61
N TYR A 186 -11.45 9.61 -6.83
CA TYR A 186 -10.85 10.62 -7.72
C TYR A 186 -11.24 10.50 -9.20
N ASP A 187 -11.46 9.29 -9.71
CA ASP A 187 -11.63 9.06 -11.16
C ASP A 187 -12.74 8.02 -11.46
N LYS A 188 -13.97 8.52 -11.65
CA LYS A 188 -15.11 7.66 -12.00
C LYS A 188 -14.92 6.90 -13.32
N PRO A 189 -14.49 7.51 -14.44
CA PRO A 189 -14.16 6.76 -15.66
C PRO A 189 -13.17 5.60 -15.42
N TYR A 190 -12.15 5.81 -14.59
CA TYR A 190 -11.21 4.74 -14.23
C TYR A 190 -11.90 3.63 -13.42
N TYR A 191 -12.72 3.95 -12.43
CA TYR A 191 -13.53 2.96 -11.70
C TYR A 191 -14.43 2.14 -12.65
N GLU A 192 -15.14 2.79 -13.57
CA GLU A 192 -15.99 2.12 -14.57
C GLU A 192 -15.16 1.19 -15.49
N LYS A 193 -13.95 1.61 -15.87
CA LYS A 193 -13.02 0.78 -16.64
C LYS A 193 -12.60 -0.47 -15.85
N LEU A 194 -12.28 -0.31 -14.56
CA LEU A 194 -11.86 -1.43 -13.72
C LEU A 194 -12.95 -2.48 -13.55
N LYS A 195 -14.24 -2.09 -13.52
CA LYS A 195 -15.36 -3.04 -13.47
C LYS A 195 -15.38 -4.05 -14.63
N GLY A 196 -14.83 -3.67 -15.78
CA GLY A 196 -14.67 -4.56 -16.95
C GLY A 196 -13.30 -5.22 -17.08
N SER A 197 -12.37 -4.94 -16.17
CA SER A 197 -10.99 -5.43 -16.22
C SER A 197 -10.83 -6.80 -15.57
N ASN A 198 -9.79 -7.54 -15.97
CA ASN A 198 -9.42 -8.79 -15.32
C ASN A 198 -8.32 -8.54 -14.29
N TYR A 199 -8.67 -8.57 -13.00
CA TYR A 199 -7.71 -8.35 -11.91
C TYR A 199 -6.59 -9.40 -11.85
N LEU A 200 -6.77 -10.57 -12.49
CA LEU A 200 -5.73 -11.60 -12.59
C LEU A 200 -4.60 -11.21 -13.55
N THR A 201 -4.86 -10.27 -14.44
CA THR A 201 -3.90 -9.75 -15.43
C THR A 201 -4.05 -8.24 -15.54
N PRO A 202 -3.75 -7.48 -14.47
CA PRO A 202 -3.92 -6.03 -14.48
C PRO A 202 -3.04 -5.42 -15.56
N SER A 203 -3.60 -4.54 -16.38
CA SER A 203 -2.82 -3.92 -17.46
C SER A 203 -1.84 -2.90 -16.90
N ALA A 204 -0.68 -2.78 -17.55
CA ALA A 204 0.31 -1.77 -17.17
C ALA A 204 -0.28 -0.34 -17.25
N GLN A 205 -1.23 -0.09 -18.16
CA GLN A 205 -1.95 1.18 -18.27
C GLN A 205 -2.89 1.43 -17.09
N ASP A 206 -3.55 0.40 -16.55
CA ASP A 206 -4.41 0.56 -15.38
C ASP A 206 -3.58 0.83 -14.13
N ILE A 207 -2.45 0.14 -13.97
CA ILE A 207 -1.49 0.38 -12.90
C ILE A 207 -0.91 1.80 -13.01
N TYR A 208 -0.52 2.21 -14.22
CA TYR A 208 -0.04 3.57 -14.49
C TYR A 208 -1.04 4.63 -14.06
N ARG A 209 -2.32 4.51 -14.45
CA ARG A 209 -3.36 5.48 -14.05
C ARG A 209 -3.60 5.48 -12.54
N SER A 210 -3.56 4.31 -11.89
CA SER A 210 -3.65 4.20 -10.43
C SER A 210 -2.55 5.03 -9.74
N VAL A 211 -1.31 4.85 -10.18
CA VAL A 211 -0.15 5.54 -9.62
C VAL A 211 -0.17 7.03 -9.95
N GLU A 212 -0.64 7.40 -11.13
CA GLU A 212 -0.82 8.81 -11.53
C GLU A 212 -1.79 9.52 -10.59
N ILE A 213 -2.96 8.93 -10.30
CA ILE A 213 -3.94 9.48 -9.34
C ILE A 213 -3.30 9.67 -7.96
N LYS A 214 -2.63 8.64 -7.45
CA LYS A 214 -1.95 8.73 -6.15
C LYS A 214 -0.88 9.81 -6.16
N ASN A 215 -0.10 9.90 -7.24
CA ASN A 215 0.96 10.88 -7.39
C ASN A 215 0.42 12.32 -7.41
N GLU A 216 -0.69 12.57 -8.11
CA GLU A 216 -1.36 13.88 -8.13
C GLU A 216 -1.74 14.29 -6.69
N VAL A 217 -2.38 13.39 -5.94
CA VAL A 217 -2.81 13.63 -4.56
C VAL A 217 -1.62 13.85 -3.61
N VAL A 218 -0.58 13.01 -3.70
CA VAL A 218 0.62 13.13 -2.87
C VAL A 218 1.41 14.39 -3.18
N THR A 219 1.49 14.79 -4.45
CA THR A 219 2.20 16.01 -4.86
C THR A 219 1.54 17.26 -4.29
N ILE A 220 0.21 17.27 -4.19
CA ILE A 220 -0.56 18.36 -3.58
C ILE A 220 -0.37 18.40 -2.06
N ASP A 221 -0.34 17.24 -1.39
CA ASP A 221 -0.23 17.15 0.07
C ASP A 221 0.77 16.06 0.52
N PRO A 222 2.10 16.34 0.45
CA PRO A 222 3.13 15.33 0.68
C PRO A 222 3.15 14.75 2.10
N HIS A 223 2.68 15.51 3.10
CA HIS A 223 2.73 15.14 4.51
C HIS A 223 1.36 14.79 5.10
N GLU A 224 0.35 14.55 4.26
CA GLU A 224 -0.99 14.11 4.67
C GLU A 224 -1.68 15.01 5.71
N LYS A 225 -1.62 16.33 5.49
CA LYS A 225 -2.28 17.29 6.38
C LYS A 225 -3.70 17.65 5.90
N ASN A 226 -3.97 17.49 4.61
CA ASN A 226 -5.18 17.92 3.91
C ASN A 226 -5.66 16.85 2.91
N LEU A 227 -5.65 17.17 1.60
CA LEU A 227 -6.24 16.38 0.53
C LEU A 227 -5.83 14.91 0.55
N ARG A 228 -4.57 14.58 0.89
CA ARG A 228 -4.08 13.20 0.85
C ARG A 228 -4.85 12.25 1.77
N LYS A 229 -5.58 12.79 2.75
CA LYS A 229 -6.51 12.01 3.59
C LYS A 229 -7.61 11.30 2.80
N ILE A 230 -7.98 11.73 1.60
CA ILE A 230 -8.97 10.99 0.77
C ILE A 230 -8.50 9.58 0.41
N LEU A 231 -7.19 9.33 0.39
CA LEU A 231 -6.62 7.98 0.18
C LEU A 231 -6.96 7.01 1.33
N ASN A 232 -7.54 7.50 2.43
CA ASN A 232 -7.99 6.68 3.55
C ASN A 232 -9.46 6.23 3.43
N PHE A 233 -10.15 6.50 2.30
CA PHE A 233 -11.47 5.91 2.06
C PHE A 233 -11.40 4.37 2.14
N GLY A 234 -12.30 3.78 2.91
CA GLY A 234 -12.33 2.35 3.24
C GLY A 234 -11.33 1.92 4.32
N HIS A 235 -10.37 2.76 4.71
CA HIS A 235 -9.29 2.34 5.61
C HIS A 235 -9.65 2.42 7.07
N THR A 236 -10.60 3.28 7.47
CA THR A 236 -10.94 3.41 8.89
C THR A 236 -11.64 2.14 9.38
N ILE A 237 -12.69 1.70 8.68
CA ILE A 237 -13.34 0.41 9.00
C ILE A 237 -12.47 -0.76 8.55
N GLY A 238 -11.83 -0.66 7.38
CA GLY A 238 -11.01 -1.73 6.82
C GLY A 238 -9.86 -2.14 7.76
N HIS A 239 -9.07 -1.20 8.27
CA HIS A 239 -7.99 -1.52 9.21
C HIS A 239 -8.49 -2.13 10.52
N ALA A 240 -9.63 -1.67 11.04
CA ALA A 240 -10.20 -2.27 12.26
C ALA A 240 -10.60 -3.74 12.02
N VAL A 241 -11.21 -4.04 10.86
CA VAL A 241 -11.56 -5.41 10.47
C VAL A 241 -10.31 -6.25 10.20
N GLU A 242 -9.29 -5.68 9.56
CA GLU A 242 -8.00 -6.33 9.30
C GLU A 242 -7.31 -6.74 10.61
N GLY A 243 -7.16 -5.80 11.55
CA GLY A 243 -6.54 -6.05 12.84
C GLY A 243 -7.32 -7.06 13.68
N TYR A 244 -8.65 -7.01 13.64
CA TYR A 244 -9.49 -8.00 14.28
C TYR A 244 -9.32 -9.40 13.67
N SER A 245 -9.34 -9.52 12.34
CA SER A 245 -9.18 -10.79 11.64
C SER A 245 -7.81 -11.42 11.90
N LEU A 246 -6.74 -10.61 11.88
CA LEU A 246 -5.38 -11.06 12.18
C LEU A 246 -5.26 -11.71 13.58
N ALA A 247 -6.00 -11.19 14.57
CA ALA A 247 -5.96 -11.70 15.93
C ALA A 247 -6.91 -12.88 16.19
N ASN A 248 -7.93 -13.11 15.35
CA ASN A 248 -9.05 -14.00 15.70
C ASN A 248 -9.35 -15.09 14.67
N ASP A 249 -8.83 -15.00 13.44
CA ASP A 249 -9.14 -15.94 12.37
C ASP A 249 -7.95 -16.87 12.08
N GLU A 250 -8.25 -18.13 11.73
CA GLU A 250 -7.21 -19.10 11.33
C GLU A 250 -6.54 -18.73 10.00
N ASN A 251 -7.28 -18.08 9.10
CA ASN A 251 -6.79 -17.52 7.86
C ASN A 251 -7.19 -16.05 7.78
N PRO A 252 -6.37 -15.14 8.32
CA PRO A 252 -6.65 -13.71 8.33
C PRO A 252 -6.95 -13.14 6.95
N LEU A 253 -7.76 -12.08 6.94
CA LEU A 253 -8.00 -11.27 5.75
C LEU A 253 -6.70 -10.64 5.25
N THR A 254 -6.54 -10.56 3.94
CA THR A 254 -5.52 -9.68 3.37
C THR A 254 -5.93 -8.22 3.56
N HIS A 255 -4.96 -7.31 3.41
CA HIS A 255 -5.22 -5.87 3.46
C HIS A 255 -6.36 -5.47 2.50
N GLY A 256 -6.26 -5.81 1.22
CA GLY A 256 -7.28 -5.43 0.24
C GLY A 256 -8.64 -6.07 0.48
N GLU A 257 -8.71 -7.29 1.01
CA GLU A 257 -9.99 -7.89 1.43
C GLU A 257 -10.64 -7.07 2.55
N ALA A 258 -9.86 -6.62 3.54
CA ALA A 258 -10.37 -5.81 4.64
C ALA A 258 -10.76 -4.38 4.18
N ILE A 259 -9.96 -3.76 3.32
CA ILE A 259 -10.29 -2.45 2.72
C ILE A 259 -11.56 -2.54 1.85
N ALA A 260 -11.77 -3.65 1.14
CA ALA A 260 -12.98 -3.87 0.37
C ALA A 260 -14.25 -3.90 1.24
N ILE A 261 -14.19 -4.51 2.43
CA ILE A 261 -15.25 -4.43 3.45
C ILE A 261 -15.47 -2.96 3.86
N GLY A 262 -14.38 -2.24 4.09
CA GLY A 262 -14.37 -0.82 4.37
C GLY A 262 -15.07 0.01 3.30
N PHE A 263 -14.85 -0.25 2.01
CA PHE A 263 -15.53 0.47 0.93
C PHE A 263 -17.06 0.39 1.04
N VAL A 264 -17.59 -0.79 1.34
CA VAL A 264 -19.04 -0.99 1.44
C VAL A 264 -19.60 -0.28 2.67
N CYS A 265 -18.94 -0.42 3.82
CA CYS A 265 -19.37 0.22 5.06
C CYS A 265 -19.28 1.75 4.95
N GLU A 266 -18.16 2.28 4.47
CA GLU A 266 -17.92 3.72 4.36
C GLU A 266 -18.74 4.36 3.23
N ALA A 267 -19.08 3.63 2.15
CA ALA A 267 -20.09 4.06 1.19
C ALA A 267 -21.48 4.15 1.86
N ALA A 268 -21.86 3.21 2.72
CA ALA A 268 -23.12 3.30 3.47
C ALA A 268 -23.14 4.50 4.43
N LEU A 269 -22.00 4.81 5.06
CA LEU A 269 -21.84 6.04 5.84
C LEU A 269 -21.96 7.31 4.99
N SER A 270 -21.46 7.27 3.76
CA SER A 270 -21.50 8.39 2.81
C SER A 270 -22.92 8.78 2.40
N ILE A 271 -23.88 7.85 2.42
CA ILE A 271 -25.31 8.18 2.22
C ILE A 271 -25.83 9.15 3.28
N LYS A 272 -25.48 8.89 4.56
CA LYS A 272 -26.04 9.63 5.70
C LYS A 272 -25.25 10.89 6.03
N ASN A 273 -23.94 10.85 5.79
CA ASN A 273 -22.99 11.87 6.25
C ASN A 273 -22.34 12.65 5.09
N SER A 274 -22.74 12.38 3.85
CA SER A 274 -22.27 13.05 2.63
C SER A 274 -23.41 13.07 1.59
N THR A 275 -23.09 13.14 0.29
CA THR A 275 -24.06 13.26 -0.81
C THR A 275 -24.16 12.02 -1.71
N LEU A 276 -23.54 10.90 -1.33
CA LEU A 276 -23.60 9.66 -2.12
C LEU A 276 -25.05 9.18 -2.28
N THR A 277 -25.39 8.67 -3.47
CA THR A 277 -26.74 8.18 -3.74
C THR A 277 -26.91 6.69 -3.42
N GLN A 278 -28.14 6.25 -3.16
CA GLN A 278 -28.47 4.83 -2.95
C GLN A 278 -28.12 3.96 -4.18
N GLU A 279 -28.20 4.52 -5.38
CA GLU A 279 -27.81 3.84 -6.62
C GLU A 279 -26.30 3.58 -6.65
N GLU A 280 -25.49 4.57 -6.31
CA GLU A 280 -24.03 4.42 -6.23
C GLU A 280 -23.62 3.46 -5.11
N LEU A 281 -24.26 3.52 -3.94
CA LEU A 281 -24.02 2.53 -2.88
C LEU A 281 -24.28 1.11 -3.37
N LYS A 282 -25.37 0.89 -4.12
CA LYS A 282 -25.70 -0.42 -4.68
C LYS A 282 -24.70 -0.87 -5.74
N ASP A 283 -24.24 0.04 -6.61
CA ASP A 283 -23.20 -0.25 -7.60
C ASP A 283 -21.90 -0.66 -6.93
N ILE A 284 -21.42 0.13 -5.95
CA ILE A 284 -20.20 -0.16 -5.19
C ILE A 284 -20.34 -1.50 -4.45
N SER A 285 -21.42 -1.69 -3.68
CA SER A 285 -21.63 -2.90 -2.89
C SER A 285 -21.70 -4.14 -3.78
N GLY A 286 -22.46 -4.07 -4.89
CA GLY A 286 -22.61 -5.17 -5.83
C GLY A 286 -21.32 -5.52 -6.53
N TYR A 287 -20.53 -4.52 -6.95
CA TYR A 287 -19.25 -4.75 -7.58
C TYR A 287 -18.23 -5.36 -6.61
N ILE A 288 -18.10 -4.81 -5.39
CA ILE A 288 -17.20 -5.35 -4.38
C ILE A 288 -17.55 -6.81 -4.03
N LEU A 289 -18.82 -7.11 -3.78
CA LEU A 289 -19.26 -8.48 -3.46
C LEU A 289 -19.18 -9.45 -4.65
N SER A 290 -19.06 -8.94 -5.88
CA SER A 290 -18.81 -9.79 -7.05
C SER A 290 -17.36 -10.23 -7.19
N LEU A 291 -16.42 -9.53 -6.51
CA LEU A 291 -14.99 -9.79 -6.58
C LEU A 291 -14.41 -10.40 -5.30
N TYR A 292 -14.77 -9.83 -4.15
CA TYR A 292 -14.17 -10.18 -2.86
C TYR A 292 -15.04 -11.21 -2.12
N PRO A 293 -14.43 -12.23 -1.47
CA PRO A 293 -15.16 -13.14 -0.61
C PRO A 293 -15.93 -12.38 0.47
N LYS A 294 -17.19 -12.76 0.70
CA LYS A 294 -17.97 -12.18 1.79
C LYS A 294 -17.39 -12.63 3.13
N TYR A 295 -17.07 -11.66 3.98
CA TYR A 295 -16.69 -11.87 5.37
C TYR A 295 -17.89 -11.58 6.27
N HIS A 296 -18.06 -12.32 7.38
CA HIS A 296 -19.13 -12.04 8.33
C HIS A 296 -18.56 -11.37 9.58
N ILE A 297 -18.91 -10.10 9.80
CA ILE A 297 -18.46 -9.36 10.96
C ILE A 297 -19.32 -9.76 12.16
N LYS A 298 -18.75 -10.49 13.11
CA LYS A 298 -19.42 -10.94 14.32
C LYS A 298 -19.94 -9.73 15.10
N LYS A 299 -21.22 -9.72 15.49
CA LYS A 299 -21.78 -8.56 16.23
C LYS A 299 -21.08 -8.35 17.57
N GLU A 300 -20.58 -9.43 18.17
CA GLU A 300 -19.82 -9.41 19.40
C GLU A 300 -18.49 -8.66 19.26
N SER A 301 -17.98 -8.47 18.04
CA SER A 301 -16.74 -7.73 17.80
C SER A 301 -16.95 -6.23 17.58
N PHE A 302 -18.19 -5.73 17.55
CA PHE A 302 -18.46 -4.34 17.18
C PHE A 302 -17.79 -3.33 18.13
N ASP A 303 -17.79 -3.61 19.44
CA ASP A 303 -17.12 -2.74 20.43
C ASP A 303 -15.60 -2.74 20.22
N THR A 304 -15.00 -3.92 20.00
CA THR A 304 -13.56 -4.03 19.68
C THR A 304 -13.20 -3.29 18.39
N LEU A 305 -14.05 -3.38 17.36
CA LEU A 305 -13.82 -2.66 16.11
C LEU A 305 -13.87 -1.15 16.31
N LEU A 306 -14.77 -0.63 17.16
CA LEU A 306 -14.82 0.79 17.51
C LEU A 306 -13.55 1.23 18.25
N GLU A 307 -13.05 0.43 19.18
CA GLU A 307 -11.79 0.70 19.89
C GLU A 307 -10.59 0.72 18.92
N LEU A 308 -10.52 -0.24 17.99
CA LEU A 308 -9.49 -0.26 16.95
C LEU A 308 -9.58 0.98 16.04
N MET A 309 -10.78 1.39 15.64
CA MET A 309 -10.98 2.62 14.86
C MET A 309 -10.54 3.87 15.64
N GLN A 310 -10.72 3.91 16.97
CA GLN A 310 -10.27 5.03 17.81
C GLN A 310 -8.75 5.15 17.91
N SER A 311 -8.00 4.05 17.72
CA SER A 311 -6.55 4.06 17.70
C SER A 311 -5.93 4.56 16.38
N ASP A 312 -6.76 4.85 15.37
CA ASP A 312 -6.30 5.35 14.08
C ASP A 312 -5.66 6.75 14.22
N LYS A 313 -4.51 6.94 13.56
CA LYS A 313 -3.69 8.16 13.54
C LYS A 313 -4.45 9.40 13.06
N LYS A 314 -5.58 9.21 12.39
CA LYS A 314 -6.44 10.29 11.86
C LYS A 314 -7.27 10.97 12.94
N ASN A 315 -7.43 10.37 14.12
CA ASN A 315 -8.40 10.82 15.10
C ASN A 315 -7.92 12.07 15.86
N GLU A 316 -8.85 13.01 16.05
CA GLU A 316 -8.62 14.27 16.74
C GLU A 316 -9.67 14.42 17.85
N ASP A 317 -9.22 14.79 19.05
CA ASP A 317 -10.07 15.00 20.23
C ASP A 317 -11.02 13.83 20.57
N GLY A 318 -10.59 12.59 20.29
CA GLY A 318 -11.38 11.37 20.55
C GLY A 318 -12.50 11.08 19.54
N ASN A 319 -12.57 11.84 18.44
CA ASN A 319 -13.53 11.60 17.36
C ASN A 319 -12.90 10.77 16.24
N ILE A 320 -13.64 9.78 15.75
CA ILE A 320 -13.23 9.00 14.58
C ILE A 320 -13.51 9.81 13.32
N LEU A 321 -12.48 10.13 12.56
CA LEU A 321 -12.59 10.89 11.32
C LEU A 321 -12.57 9.97 10.09
N PHE A 322 -13.52 10.19 9.18
CA PHE A 322 -13.67 9.41 7.96
C PHE A 322 -13.33 10.22 6.71
N SER A 323 -12.92 9.48 5.68
CA SER A 323 -12.99 9.94 4.30
C SER A 323 -14.24 9.33 3.69
N LEU A 324 -15.13 10.14 3.12
CA LEU A 324 -16.44 9.71 2.63
C LEU A 324 -16.66 10.18 1.19
N LEU A 325 -17.41 9.41 0.41
CA LEU A 325 -17.70 9.77 -0.97
C LEU A 325 -18.79 10.84 -1.04
N GLU A 326 -18.61 11.83 -1.89
CA GLU A 326 -19.69 12.74 -2.30
C GLU A 326 -20.46 12.14 -3.49
N THR A 327 -19.74 11.47 -4.39
CA THR A 327 -20.19 10.69 -5.54
C THR A 327 -19.02 9.79 -5.97
N THR A 328 -19.24 8.76 -6.77
CA THR A 328 -18.12 8.01 -7.34
C THR A 328 -17.18 8.95 -8.11
N GLY A 329 -15.88 8.87 -7.84
CA GLY A 329 -14.84 9.74 -8.38
C GLY A 329 -14.64 11.04 -7.58
N LYS A 330 -15.31 11.22 -6.44
CA LYS A 330 -15.13 12.40 -5.59
C LYS A 330 -15.30 12.07 -4.11
N CYS A 331 -14.26 12.34 -3.33
CA CYS A 331 -14.22 12.08 -1.90
C CYS A 331 -13.91 13.34 -1.09
N THR A 332 -14.51 13.44 0.09
CA THR A 332 -14.20 14.43 1.13
C THR A 332 -13.54 13.75 2.33
N PHE A 333 -12.96 14.51 3.25
CA PHE A 333 -12.19 14.00 4.39
C PHE A 333 -12.49 14.78 5.67
N ASN A 334 -12.04 14.26 6.82
CA ASN A 334 -12.35 14.76 8.16
C ASN A 334 -13.87 14.78 8.45
N CYS A 335 -14.61 13.78 7.94
CA CYS A 335 -16.04 13.67 8.22
C CYS A 335 -16.26 13.09 9.62
N HIS A 336 -17.02 13.79 10.45
CA HIS A 336 -17.48 13.28 11.73
C HIS A 336 -18.65 12.32 11.51
N VAL A 337 -18.59 11.14 12.11
CA VAL A 337 -19.63 10.11 12.01
C VAL A 337 -20.01 9.64 13.41
N SER A 338 -21.31 9.51 13.67
CA SER A 338 -21.80 9.01 14.96
C SER A 338 -21.52 7.52 15.13
N THR A 339 -21.25 7.05 16.36
CA THR A 339 -21.12 5.62 16.66
C THR A 339 -22.31 4.81 16.15
N ALA A 340 -23.53 5.35 16.28
CA ALA A 340 -24.74 4.70 15.80
C ALA A 340 -24.73 4.46 14.28
N ASP A 341 -24.19 5.41 13.51
CA ASP A 341 -24.07 5.25 12.06
C ASP A 341 -22.96 4.25 11.69
N ILE A 342 -21.83 4.26 12.41
CA ILE A 342 -20.77 3.26 12.23
C ILE A 342 -21.35 1.85 12.43
N LEU A 343 -22.03 1.60 13.55
CA LEU A 343 -22.65 0.31 13.84
C LEU A 343 -23.70 -0.07 12.78
N SER A 344 -24.52 0.90 12.35
CA SER A 344 -25.50 0.71 11.27
C SER A 344 -24.84 0.32 9.93
N SER A 345 -23.61 0.78 9.65
CA SER A 345 -22.88 0.44 8.43
C SER A 345 -22.35 -1.00 8.46
N LEU A 346 -21.90 -1.47 9.63
CA LEU A 346 -21.47 -2.86 9.84
C LEU A 346 -22.67 -3.82 9.71
N ASP A 347 -23.82 -3.45 10.27
CA ASP A 347 -25.08 -4.18 10.10
C ASP A 347 -25.53 -4.22 8.64
N TYR A 348 -25.41 -3.10 7.91
CA TYR A 348 -25.70 -3.04 6.48
C TYR A 348 -24.82 -4.03 5.70
N TYR A 349 -23.50 -4.02 5.89
CA TYR A 349 -22.58 -4.94 5.22
C TYR A 349 -22.96 -6.42 5.47
N ASN A 350 -23.25 -6.77 6.72
CA ASN A 350 -23.66 -8.13 7.06
C ASN A 350 -24.96 -8.56 6.35
N SER A 351 -25.87 -7.62 6.08
CA SER A 351 -27.19 -7.89 5.47
C SER A 351 -27.18 -8.16 3.97
N LEU A 352 -26.08 -7.85 3.27
CA LEU A 352 -25.98 -7.89 1.80
C LEU A 352 -25.92 -9.28 1.17
#